data_AF-A0A1S3YVA1-F1
#
_entry.id   AF-A0A1S3YVA1-F1
#
_cell.length_a   1.000
_cell.length_b   1.000
_cell.length_c   1.000
_cell.angle_alpha   90.00
_cell.angle_beta   90.00
_cell.angle_gamma   90.00
#
_symmetry.space_group_name_H-M   'P 1'
#
loop_
_entity.id
_entity.type
_entity.pdbx_description
1 polymer ?
#
loop_
_entity_poly.entity_id
_entity_poly.type
_entity_poly.pdbx_seq_one_letter_code
_entity_poly.pdbx_strand_id
1 'polypeptide(L)'
;MVTKWNRETFGNIFYQKRRIIARISRIHRSPNYQFSNYMLHIEINLTTELNLILKNEEDFWKLKSKINWLNEGDASTRFFHTSTLNRRRRNRILSLKEENGNWLHDQKDIQATILGFFTDLYTTSHSQALWAFTNHSTMSPILSEGQKAFLDKPLELSEIKRAVFSYKPFKSPSPDGLHPFFYQRYWDIVGDSVTNFYKKMLLFKFYG
;
A
#
# COMPACT_ATOMS: atom_id res chain seq x y z
N MET A 1 6.13 -10.31 -6.80
CA MET A 1 7.03 -9.65 -7.77
C MET A 1 7.63 -8.36 -7.19
N VAL A 2 6.80 -7.42 -6.71
CA VAL A 2 7.24 -6.17 -6.05
C VAL A 2 8.06 -6.39 -4.78
N THR A 3 7.72 -7.39 -3.96
CA THR A 3 8.48 -7.73 -2.74
C THR A 3 9.91 -8.22 -3.04
N LYS A 4 10.09 -8.97 -4.13
CA LYS A 4 11.40 -9.43 -4.61
C LYS A 4 12.21 -8.27 -5.19
N TRP A 5 11.60 -7.46 -6.05
CA TRP A 5 12.22 -6.24 -6.60
C TRP A 5 12.64 -5.26 -5.50
N ASN A 6 11.78 -5.00 -4.51
CA ASN A 6 12.12 -4.16 -3.37
C ASN A 6 13.34 -4.68 -2.60
N ARG A 7 13.42 -6.01 -2.40
CA ARG A 7 14.57 -6.65 -1.75
C ARG A 7 15.86 -6.53 -2.57
N GLU A 8 15.77 -6.61 -3.89
CA GLU A 8 16.93 -6.60 -4.80
C GLU A 8 17.40 -5.17 -5.13
N THR A 9 16.48 -4.21 -5.26
CA THR A 9 16.77 -2.83 -5.67
C THR A 9 17.03 -1.90 -4.48
N PHE A 10 16.19 -1.95 -3.45
CA PHE A 10 16.34 -1.08 -2.27
C PHE A 10 16.88 -1.81 -1.04
N GLY A 11 16.69 -3.13 -0.96
CA GLY A 11 17.14 -3.96 0.15
C GLY A 11 16.69 -3.42 1.51
N ASN A 12 17.53 -3.61 2.53
CA ASN A 12 17.28 -3.07 3.87
C ASN A 12 17.95 -1.70 4.01
N ILE A 13 17.20 -0.62 3.77
CA ILE A 13 17.66 0.78 3.85
C ILE A 13 18.38 1.06 5.19
N PHE A 14 17.88 0.52 6.31
CA PHE A 14 18.50 0.69 7.63
C PHE A 14 19.86 -0.01 7.74
N TYR A 15 20.00 -1.18 7.15
CA TYR A 15 21.29 -1.87 7.07
C TYR A 15 22.27 -1.13 6.18
N GLN A 16 21.81 -0.65 5.01
CA GLN A 16 22.64 0.14 4.10
C GLN A 16 23.17 1.41 4.79
N LYS A 17 22.30 2.14 5.49
CA LYS A 17 22.67 3.32 6.29
C LYS A 17 23.77 3.00 7.29
N ARG A 18 23.60 1.95 8.12
CA ARG A 18 24.60 1.54 9.12
C ARG A 18 25.94 1.20 8.46
N ARG A 19 25.91 0.48 7.33
CA ARG A 19 27.11 0.07 6.59
C ARG A 19 27.89 1.28 6.05
N ILE A 20 27.20 2.27 5.48
CA ILE A 20 27.84 3.48 4.94
C ILE A 20 28.43 4.35 6.05
N ILE A 21 27.69 4.57 7.15
CA ILE A 21 28.19 5.28 8.33
C ILE A 21 29.46 4.61 8.89
N ALA A 22 29.47 3.27 8.96
CA ALA A 22 30.64 2.52 9.40
C ALA A 22 31.85 2.68 8.46
N ARG A 23 31.64 2.72 7.13
CA ARG A 23 32.71 2.99 6.15
C ARG A 23 33.28 4.40 6.30
N ILE A 24 32.42 5.42 6.42
CA ILE A 24 32.85 6.82 6.64
C ILE A 24 33.67 6.90 7.93
N SER A 25 33.17 6.32 9.02
CA SER A 25 33.88 6.29 10.30
C SER A 25 35.25 5.61 10.21
N ARG A 26 35.39 4.58 9.37
CA ARG A 26 36.66 3.88 9.15
C ARG A 26 37.66 4.74 8.36
N ILE A 27 37.19 5.51 7.38
CA ILE A 27 38.04 6.45 6.63
C ILE A 27 38.55 7.56 7.55
N HIS A 28 37.67 8.15 8.37
CA HIS A 28 38.06 9.19 9.33
C HIS A 28 39.07 8.72 10.38
N ARG A 29 39.08 7.43 10.71
CA ARG A 29 40.06 6.83 11.63
C ARG A 29 41.38 6.44 10.95
N SER A 30 41.50 6.57 9.63
CA SER A 30 42.70 6.17 8.92
C SER A 30 43.81 7.21 9.11
N PRO A 31 45.04 6.81 9.49
CA PRO A 31 46.16 7.73 9.53
C PRO A 31 46.40 8.27 8.11
N ASN A 32 46.57 9.59 7.99
CA ASN A 32 46.71 10.35 6.73
C ASN A 32 45.42 10.63 5.94
N TYR A 33 44.24 10.49 6.55
CA TYR A 33 42.95 10.84 5.94
C TYR A 33 42.94 12.24 5.28
N GLN A 34 43.36 13.28 5.99
CA GLN A 34 43.35 14.67 5.49
C GLN A 34 44.37 14.94 4.39
N PHE A 35 45.33 14.05 4.18
CA PHE A 35 46.42 14.22 3.21
C PHE A 35 46.26 13.34 1.96
N SER A 36 45.24 12.48 1.94
CA SER A 36 44.97 11.57 0.82
C SER A 36 43.78 12.06 0.01
N ASN A 37 44.05 12.66 -1.17
CA ASN A 37 43.01 13.02 -2.14
C ASN A 37 42.09 11.84 -2.49
N TYR A 38 42.64 10.62 -2.54
CA TYR A 38 41.86 9.40 -2.75
C TYR A 38 40.85 9.14 -1.64
N MET A 39 41.25 9.30 -0.37
CA MET A 39 40.35 9.12 0.77
C MET A 39 39.25 10.18 0.83
N LEU A 40 39.58 11.44 0.50
CA LEU A 40 38.60 12.53 0.38
C LEU A 40 37.57 12.24 -0.72
N HIS A 41 38.00 11.75 -1.89
CA HIS A 41 37.09 11.34 -2.96
C HIS A 41 36.16 10.19 -2.53
N ILE A 42 36.66 9.20 -1.79
CA ILE A 42 35.80 8.13 -1.27
C ILE A 42 34.78 8.69 -0.27
N GLU A 43 35.19 9.59 0.62
CA GLU A 43 34.28 10.21 1.58
C GLU A 43 33.15 10.99 0.89
N ILE A 44 33.46 11.79 -0.14
CA ILE A 44 32.46 12.52 -0.93
C ILE A 44 31.45 11.53 -1.55
N ASN A 45 31.93 10.44 -2.13
CA ASN A 45 31.06 9.41 -2.72
C ASN A 45 30.20 8.70 -1.67
N LEU A 46 30.75 8.38 -0.50
CA LEU A 46 29.98 7.75 0.58
C LEU A 46 28.97 8.71 1.20
N THR A 47 29.30 10.00 1.27
CA THR A 47 28.41 11.04 1.82
C THR A 47 27.24 11.31 0.87
N THR A 48 27.49 11.34 -0.44
CA THR A 48 26.42 11.43 -1.45
C THR A 48 25.52 10.20 -1.42
N GLU A 49 26.08 8.99 -1.30
CA GLU A 49 25.29 7.76 -1.09
C GLU A 49 24.47 7.81 0.20
N LEU A 50 25.07 8.30 1.31
CA LEU A 50 24.38 8.46 2.59
C LEU A 50 23.20 9.43 2.48
N ASN A 51 23.38 10.57 1.82
CA ASN A 51 22.32 11.55 1.60
C ASN A 51 21.14 10.96 0.82
N LEU A 52 21.42 10.15 -0.21
CA LEU A 52 20.37 9.43 -0.94
C LEU A 52 19.63 8.44 -0.03
N ILE A 53 20.36 7.67 0.79
CA ILE A 53 19.77 6.72 1.74
C ILE A 53 18.89 7.44 2.77
N LEU A 54 19.33 8.59 3.29
CA LEU A 54 18.57 9.39 4.26
C LEU A 54 17.27 9.93 3.64
N LYS A 55 17.32 10.43 2.40
CA LYS A 55 16.13 10.86 1.66
C LYS A 55 15.14 9.71 1.46
N ASN A 56 15.63 8.54 1.04
CA ASN A 56 14.79 7.35 0.90
C ASN A 56 14.17 6.89 2.22
N GLU A 57 14.90 7.01 3.34
CA GLU A 57 14.37 6.72 4.68
C GLU A 57 13.28 7.73 5.09
N GLU A 58 13.47 9.02 4.80
CA GLU A 58 12.46 10.05 5.02
C GLU A 58 11.17 9.75 4.25
N ASP A 59 11.27 9.51 2.94
CA ASP A 59 10.13 9.15 2.09
C ASP A 59 9.42 7.89 2.60
N PHE A 60 10.18 6.87 3.02
CA PHE A 60 9.63 5.66 3.62
C PHE A 60 8.80 5.95 4.87
N TRP A 61 9.29 6.78 5.79
CA TRP A 61 8.56 7.12 7.01
C TRP A 61 7.39 8.07 6.75
N LYS A 62 7.52 8.98 5.79
CA LYS A 62 6.44 9.84 5.32
C LYS A 62 5.27 9.00 4.80
N LEU A 63 5.54 8.06 3.90
CA LEU A 63 4.56 7.09 3.40
C LEU A 63 3.90 6.27 4.52
N LYS A 64 4.69 5.76 5.48
CA LYS A 64 4.15 4.96 6.60
C LYS A 64 3.31 5.77 7.59
N SER A 65 3.61 7.05 7.79
CA SER A 65 2.86 7.91 8.71
C SER A 65 1.42 8.17 8.22
N LYS A 66 1.22 8.24 6.90
CA LYS A 66 0.02 8.74 6.20
C LYS A 66 -0.43 10.14 6.68
N ILE A 67 0.51 11.00 7.04
CA ILE A 67 0.26 12.42 7.33
C ILE A 67 0.40 13.21 6.03
N ASN A 68 -0.65 13.94 5.66
CA ASN A 68 -0.70 14.76 4.43
C ASN A 68 -0.32 16.24 4.64
N TRP A 69 -0.20 16.72 5.88
CA TRP A 69 -0.33 18.16 6.20
C TRP A 69 0.95 18.86 6.67
N LEU A 70 2.08 18.15 6.76
CA LEU A 70 3.34 18.83 7.04
C LEU A 70 3.89 19.42 5.75
N ASN A 71 3.60 20.70 5.56
CA ASN A 71 4.36 21.58 4.68
C ASN A 71 5.86 21.43 4.99
N GLU A 72 6.63 21.49 3.92
CA GLU A 72 8.05 21.18 3.67
C GLU A 72 9.10 21.87 4.58
N GLY A 73 8.79 22.17 5.85
CA GLY A 73 9.65 22.98 6.73
C GLY A 73 10.61 22.21 7.62
N ASP A 74 10.32 20.94 7.96
CA ASP A 74 11.20 20.16 8.84
C ASP A 74 11.31 18.71 8.34
N ALA A 75 12.43 18.42 7.66
CA ALA A 75 12.81 17.10 7.14
C ALA A 75 13.19 16.13 8.28
N SER A 76 12.35 16.02 9.31
CA SER A 76 12.67 15.23 10.49
C SER A 76 12.11 13.81 10.38
N THR A 77 13.01 12.90 9.98
CA THR A 77 12.79 11.45 10.04
C THR A 77 12.32 11.00 11.43
N ARG A 78 12.78 11.67 12.50
CA ARG A 78 12.35 11.44 13.89
C ARG A 78 10.85 11.71 14.10
N PHE A 79 10.28 12.75 13.51
CA PHE A 79 8.86 13.05 13.64
C PHE A 79 8.02 11.96 12.96
N PHE A 80 8.31 11.66 11.69
CA PHE A 80 7.56 10.64 10.95
C PHE A 80 7.70 9.26 11.58
N HIS A 81 8.89 8.92 12.09
CA HIS A 81 9.13 7.71 12.86
C HIS A 81 8.28 7.65 14.13
N THR A 82 8.31 8.70 14.95
CA THR A 82 7.53 8.78 16.20
C THR A 82 6.03 8.72 15.94
N SER A 83 5.55 9.43 14.92
CA SER A 83 4.15 9.36 14.49
C SER A 83 3.74 7.97 14.03
N THR A 84 4.60 7.30 13.25
CA THR A 84 4.38 5.91 12.82
C THR A 84 4.30 4.96 14.01
N LEU A 85 5.19 5.12 15.01
CA LEU A 85 5.15 4.32 16.24
C LEU A 85 3.87 4.58 17.04
N ASN A 86 3.46 5.83 17.20
CA ASN A 86 2.23 6.19 17.88
C ASN A 86 1.00 5.60 17.19
N ARG A 87 0.95 5.65 15.86
CA ARG A 87 -0.11 5.00 15.08
C ARG A 87 -0.09 3.48 15.25
N ARG A 88 1.08 2.83 15.21
CA ARG A 88 1.20 1.38 15.43
C ARG A 88 0.70 1.00 16.83
N ARG A 89 1.01 1.79 17.85
CA ARG A 89 0.52 1.59 19.22
C ARG A 89 -1.00 1.73 19.29
N ARG A 90 -1.56 2.81 18.74
CA ARG A 90 -3.02 3.05 18.73
C ARG A 90 -3.81 1.99 17.95
N ASN A 91 -3.24 1.49 16.86
CA ASN A 91 -3.90 0.50 16.00
C ASN A 91 -3.62 -0.95 16.43
N ARG A 92 -2.90 -1.17 17.53
CA ARG A 92 -2.65 -2.51 18.06
C ARG A 92 -3.91 -2.99 18.78
N ILE A 93 -4.49 -4.07 18.28
CA ILE A 93 -5.58 -4.78 18.95
C ILE A 93 -4.92 -5.60 20.07
N LEU A 94 -5.16 -5.22 21.33
CA LEU A 94 -4.61 -5.91 22.51
C LEU A 94 -5.52 -7.03 23.01
N SER A 95 -6.82 -6.85 22.82
CA SER A 95 -7.82 -7.85 23.14
C SER A 95 -9.04 -7.67 22.24
N LEU A 96 -9.80 -8.74 22.08
CA LEU A 96 -11.04 -8.76 21.33
C LEU A 96 -12.11 -9.42 22.19
N LYS A 97 -13.29 -8.81 22.28
CA LYS A 97 -14.44 -9.39 23.00
C LYS A 97 -15.29 -10.16 22.02
N GLU A 98 -15.52 -11.43 22.30
CA GLU A 98 -16.39 -12.31 21.52
C GLU A 98 -17.87 -12.03 21.82
N GLU A 99 -18.77 -12.51 20.94
CA GLU A 99 -20.23 -12.40 21.12
C GLU A 99 -20.70 -13.06 22.42
N ASN A 100 -20.01 -14.12 22.84
CA ASN A 100 -20.27 -14.88 24.07
C ASN A 100 -19.90 -14.10 25.34
N GLY A 101 -19.30 -12.91 25.20
CA GLY A 101 -18.85 -12.06 26.31
C GLY A 101 -17.40 -12.28 26.76
N ASN A 102 -16.72 -13.30 26.23
CA ASN A 102 -15.34 -13.65 26.58
C ASN A 102 -14.32 -12.68 25.95
N TRP A 103 -13.22 -12.44 26.66
CA TRP A 103 -12.11 -11.61 26.16
C TRP A 103 -10.95 -12.49 25.69
N LEU A 104 -10.58 -12.34 24.42
CA LEU A 104 -9.38 -12.94 23.84
C LEU A 104 -8.21 -11.99 24.01
N HIS A 105 -7.09 -12.50 24.51
CA HIS A 105 -5.83 -11.76 24.69
C HIS A 105 -4.67 -12.33 23.87
N ASP A 106 -4.75 -13.60 23.45
CA ASP A 106 -3.75 -14.19 22.57
C ASP A 106 -3.89 -13.64 21.14
N GLN A 107 -2.76 -13.21 20.57
CA GLN A 107 -2.68 -12.70 19.22
C GLN A 107 -3.11 -13.74 18.17
N LYS A 108 -2.83 -15.04 18.42
CA LYS A 108 -3.22 -16.12 17.50
C LYS A 108 -4.73 -16.30 17.48
N ASP A 109 -5.35 -16.31 18.65
CA ASP A 109 -6.79 -16.48 18.78
C ASP A 109 -7.53 -15.28 18.20
N ILE A 110 -7.08 -14.05 18.51
CA ILE A 110 -7.62 -12.82 17.92
C ILE A 110 -7.54 -12.87 16.38
N GLN A 111 -6.40 -13.32 15.82
CA GLN A 111 -6.24 -13.44 14.38
C GLN A 111 -7.19 -14.49 13.79
N ALA A 112 -7.32 -15.65 14.42
CA ALA A 112 -8.22 -16.72 13.97
C ALA A 112 -9.69 -16.27 13.99
N THR A 113 -10.13 -15.60 15.06
CA THR A 113 -11.50 -15.09 15.18
C THR A 113 -11.81 -14.02 14.14
N ILE A 114 -10.90 -13.07 13.91
CA ILE A 114 -11.07 -12.04 12.87
C ILE A 114 -11.13 -12.69 11.48
N LEU A 115 -10.23 -13.65 11.21
CA LEU A 115 -10.23 -14.37 9.94
C LEU A 115 -11.52 -15.16 9.74
N GLY A 116 -11.99 -15.89 10.76
CA GLY A 116 -13.25 -16.63 10.71
C GLY A 116 -14.42 -15.70 10.41
N PHE A 117 -14.58 -14.63 11.19
CA PHE A 117 -15.63 -13.63 10.99
C PHE A 117 -15.66 -13.06 9.56
N PHE A 118 -14.51 -12.61 9.02
CA PHE A 118 -14.49 -12.06 7.67
C PHE A 118 -14.61 -13.15 6.59
N THR A 119 -14.12 -14.35 6.86
CA THR A 119 -14.35 -15.49 5.97
C THR A 119 -15.84 -15.76 5.88
N ASP A 120 -16.55 -15.87 7.00
CA ASP A 120 -18.00 -16.08 7.00
C ASP A 120 -18.76 -14.90 6.36
N LEU A 121 -18.33 -13.66 6.63
CA LEU A 121 -18.94 -12.46 6.04
C LEU A 121 -18.82 -12.42 4.51
N TYR A 122 -17.66 -12.82 3.97
CA TYR A 122 -17.37 -12.79 2.54
C TYR A 122 -17.58 -14.14 1.84
N THR A 123 -17.85 -15.20 2.59
CA THR A 123 -18.21 -16.53 2.08
C THR A 123 -19.71 -16.64 2.18
N THR A 124 -20.39 -16.34 1.06
CA THR A 124 -21.83 -16.57 0.96
C THR A 124 -22.08 -18.06 1.16
N SER A 125 -22.84 -18.44 2.18
CA SER A 125 -23.51 -19.73 2.16
C SER A 125 -24.29 -19.77 0.85
N HIS A 126 -23.99 -20.71 -0.03
CA HIS A 126 -24.73 -20.92 -1.28
C HIS A 126 -26.22 -21.29 -1.05
N SER A 127 -26.77 -21.05 0.14
CA SER A 127 -28.15 -20.61 0.24
C SER A 127 -28.29 -19.39 -0.67
N GLN A 128 -28.78 -19.63 -1.88
CA GLN A 128 -29.62 -18.63 -2.55
C GLN A 128 -30.39 -17.98 -1.42
N ALA A 129 -30.23 -16.66 -1.24
CA ALA A 129 -31.27 -15.95 -0.55
C ALA A 129 -32.52 -16.43 -1.28
N LEU A 130 -33.37 -17.20 -0.59
CA LEU A 130 -34.76 -17.27 -0.99
C LEU A 130 -35.17 -15.82 -0.78
N TRP A 131 -34.94 -15.01 -1.80
CA TRP A 131 -35.77 -13.87 -2.08
C TRP A 131 -37.12 -14.54 -2.16
N ALA A 132 -37.77 -14.66 -0.99
CA ALA A 132 -39.18 -14.88 -0.96
C ALA A 132 -39.65 -13.78 -1.90
N PHE A 133 -40.09 -14.19 -3.09
CA PHE A 133 -41.00 -13.42 -3.88
C PHE A 133 -42.23 -13.27 -2.97
N THR A 134 -42.11 -12.44 -1.93
CA THR A 134 -43.24 -11.72 -1.42
C THR A 134 -43.77 -11.04 -2.66
N ASN A 135 -45.01 -11.33 -2.97
CA ASN A 135 -45.72 -10.83 -4.14
C ASN A 135 -45.89 -9.29 -4.04
N HIS A 136 -44.79 -8.55 -3.97
CA HIS A 136 -44.71 -7.12 -4.20
C HIS A 136 -44.38 -6.95 -5.69
N SER A 137 -45.34 -7.33 -6.52
CA SER A 137 -45.34 -7.11 -7.97
C SER A 137 -45.36 -5.63 -8.38
N THR A 138 -45.06 -4.70 -7.47
CA THR A 138 -45.13 -3.25 -7.71
C THR A 138 -43.87 -2.46 -7.31
N MET A 139 -42.84 -3.07 -6.73
CA MET A 139 -41.64 -2.33 -6.28
C MET A 139 -40.31 -3.06 -6.53
N SER A 140 -40.21 -3.83 -7.62
CA SER A 140 -38.88 -4.10 -8.18
C SER A 140 -38.47 -2.88 -9.00
N PRO A 141 -37.36 -2.17 -8.71
CA PRO A 141 -36.85 -1.16 -9.62
C PRO A 141 -36.42 -1.85 -10.92
N ILE A 142 -37.34 -1.90 -11.88
CA ILE A 142 -37.05 -2.37 -13.22
C ILE A 142 -36.16 -1.31 -13.84
N LEU A 143 -34.93 -1.69 -14.15
CA LEU A 143 -34.01 -0.82 -14.88
C LEU A 143 -34.69 -0.40 -16.19
N SER A 144 -34.75 0.91 -16.43
CA SER A 144 -35.25 1.42 -17.71
C SER A 144 -34.40 0.87 -18.84
N GLU A 145 -34.95 0.81 -20.05
CA GLU A 145 -34.21 0.36 -21.23
C GLU A 145 -32.91 1.18 -21.43
N GLY A 146 -32.96 2.49 -21.12
CA GLY A 146 -31.77 3.35 -21.10
C GLY A 146 -30.74 2.99 -20.02
N GLN A 147 -31.17 2.51 -18.85
CA GLN A 147 -30.25 2.05 -17.80
C GLN A 147 -29.61 0.70 -18.15
N LYS A 148 -30.37 -0.23 -18.75
CA LYS A 148 -29.82 -1.49 -19.26
C LYS A 148 -28.79 -1.22 -20.36
N ALA A 149 -29.17 -0.42 -21.35
CA ALA A 149 -28.27 -0.01 -22.43
C ALA A 149 -27.03 0.76 -21.93
N PHE A 150 -27.11 1.44 -20.78
CA PHE A 150 -25.95 2.07 -20.14
C PHE A 150 -25.03 1.07 -19.46
N LEU A 151 -25.57 0.08 -18.76
CA LEU A 151 -24.79 -0.96 -18.07
C LEU A 151 -24.17 -1.97 -19.03
N ASP A 152 -24.79 -2.20 -20.19
CA ASP A 152 -24.30 -3.10 -21.24
C ASP A 152 -23.21 -2.45 -22.12
N LYS A 153 -22.83 -1.19 -21.86
CA LYS A 153 -21.76 -0.53 -22.63
C LYS A 153 -20.42 -1.21 -22.38
N PRO A 154 -19.58 -1.33 -23.43
CA PRO A 154 -18.22 -1.82 -23.25
C PRO A 154 -17.44 -0.85 -22.36
N LEU A 155 -16.71 -1.42 -21.39
CA LEU A 155 -15.90 -0.64 -20.45
C LEU A 155 -14.89 0.24 -21.20
N GLU A 156 -14.97 1.56 -21.03
CA GLU A 156 -14.07 2.50 -21.69
C GLU A 156 -12.77 2.72 -20.90
N LEU A 157 -11.68 3.03 -21.61
CA LEU A 157 -10.41 3.40 -20.97
C LEU A 157 -10.56 4.66 -20.10
N SER A 158 -11.40 5.61 -20.55
CA SER A 158 -11.75 6.84 -19.84
C SER A 158 -12.35 6.56 -18.46
N GLU A 159 -13.23 5.56 -18.37
CA GLU A 159 -13.91 5.15 -17.14
C GLU A 159 -12.94 4.52 -16.14
N ILE A 160 -12.09 3.61 -16.62
CA ILE A 160 -11.06 2.97 -15.79
C ILE A 160 -10.07 4.01 -15.29
N LYS A 161 -9.60 4.89 -16.17
CA LYS A 161 -8.70 5.98 -15.78
C LYS A 161 -9.34 6.86 -14.72
N ARG A 162 -10.59 7.30 -14.92
CA ARG A 162 -11.32 8.10 -13.94
C ARG A 162 -11.45 7.38 -12.60
N ALA A 163 -11.76 6.09 -12.59
CA ALA A 163 -11.83 5.30 -11.37
C ALA A 163 -10.47 5.23 -10.65
N VAL A 164 -9.38 4.92 -11.37
CA VAL A 164 -8.02 4.86 -10.81
C VAL A 164 -7.57 6.22 -10.24
N PHE A 165 -7.90 7.31 -10.91
CA PHE A 165 -7.54 8.67 -10.49
C PHE A 165 -8.44 9.22 -9.38
N SER A 166 -9.61 8.62 -9.13
CA SER A 166 -10.46 8.98 -7.98
C SER A 166 -9.87 8.55 -6.63
N TYR A 167 -8.94 7.59 -6.62
CA TYR A 167 -8.27 7.15 -5.40
C TYR A 167 -7.28 8.18 -4.88
N LYS A 168 -7.23 8.35 -3.56
CA LYS A 168 -6.16 9.14 -2.93
C LYS A 168 -4.80 8.41 -3.14
N PRO A 169 -3.75 9.09 -3.63
CA PRO A 169 -2.52 8.46 -4.11
C PRO A 169 -1.81 7.53 -3.09
N PHE A 170 -1.81 7.90 -1.81
CA PHE A 170 -1.12 7.18 -0.73
C PHE A 170 -2.07 6.37 0.17
N LYS A 171 -3.21 5.92 -0.37
CA LYS A 171 -4.11 4.97 0.33
C LYS A 171 -3.53 3.57 0.37
N SER A 172 -4.24 2.65 1.01
CA SER A 172 -3.77 1.27 1.19
C SER A 172 -3.26 0.68 -0.13
N PRO A 173 -2.10 0.01 -0.11
CA PRO A 173 -1.57 -0.60 -1.31
C PRO A 173 -2.50 -1.71 -1.80
N SER A 174 -2.52 -1.91 -3.11
CA SER A 174 -3.21 -3.04 -3.75
C SER A 174 -2.56 -4.37 -3.31
N PRO A 175 -3.19 -5.53 -3.57
CA PRO A 175 -2.64 -6.85 -3.20
C PRO A 175 -1.23 -7.13 -3.78
N ASP A 176 -0.87 -6.41 -4.84
CA ASP A 176 0.45 -6.39 -5.48
C ASP A 176 1.52 -5.64 -4.67
N GLY A 177 1.14 -4.88 -3.64
CA GLY A 177 2.01 -4.05 -2.81
C GLY A 177 2.22 -2.62 -3.33
N LEU A 178 1.54 -2.18 -4.39
CA LEU A 178 1.70 -0.85 -4.99
C LEU A 178 0.62 0.13 -4.51
N HIS A 179 1.03 1.37 -4.23
CA HIS A 179 0.10 2.45 -3.93
C HIS A 179 -0.59 2.97 -5.20
N PRO A 180 -1.84 3.48 -5.11
CA PRO A 180 -2.53 4.11 -6.24
C PRO A 180 -1.69 5.19 -6.96
N PHE A 181 -0.82 5.90 -6.24
CA PHE A 181 0.14 6.85 -6.79
C PHE A 181 0.96 6.28 -7.95
N PHE A 182 1.39 5.02 -7.89
CA PHE A 182 2.17 4.40 -8.96
C PHE A 182 1.37 4.37 -10.27
N TYR A 183 0.13 3.90 -10.21
CA TYR A 183 -0.76 3.82 -11.37
C TYR A 183 -1.11 5.19 -11.93
N GLN A 184 -1.27 6.18 -11.06
CA GLN A 184 -1.55 7.56 -11.46
C GLN A 184 -0.33 8.23 -12.12
N ARG A 185 0.87 7.98 -11.59
CA ARG A 185 2.12 8.58 -12.08
C ARG A 185 2.60 7.96 -13.38
N TYR A 186 2.46 6.65 -13.53
CA TYR A 186 2.97 5.89 -14.67
C TYR A 186 1.86 5.43 -15.60
N TRP A 187 0.70 6.10 -15.58
CA TRP A 187 -0.48 5.73 -16.37
C TRP A 187 -0.16 5.60 -17.86
N ASP A 188 0.70 6.46 -18.41
CA ASP A 188 1.06 6.43 -19.83
C ASP A 188 1.87 5.16 -20.21
N ILE A 189 2.44 4.47 -19.23
CA ILE A 189 3.20 3.22 -19.42
C ILE A 189 2.31 2.00 -19.12
N VAL A 190 1.53 2.03 -18.03
CA VAL A 190 0.80 0.85 -17.53
C VAL A 190 -0.70 0.87 -17.85
N GLY A 191 -1.25 1.99 -18.31
CA GLY A 191 -2.69 2.23 -18.45
C GLY A 191 -3.37 1.25 -19.40
N ASP A 192 -2.74 0.93 -20.53
CA ASP A 192 -3.26 -0.05 -21.49
C ASP A 192 -3.27 -1.47 -20.91
N SER A 193 -2.19 -1.86 -20.22
CA SER A 193 -2.12 -3.18 -19.56
C SER A 193 -3.18 -3.33 -18.48
N VAL A 194 -3.38 -2.29 -17.66
CA VAL A 194 -4.41 -2.26 -16.60
C VAL A 194 -5.81 -2.33 -17.22
N THR A 195 -6.06 -1.57 -18.28
CA THR A 195 -7.33 -1.56 -19.01
C THR A 195 -7.67 -2.92 -19.59
N ASN A 196 -6.71 -3.56 -20.24
CA ASN A 196 -6.88 -4.90 -20.82
C ASN A 196 -7.12 -5.96 -19.74
N PHE A 197 -6.45 -5.86 -18.59
CA PHE A 197 -6.68 -6.74 -17.45
C PHE A 197 -8.13 -6.67 -16.95
N TYR A 198 -8.66 -5.47 -16.70
CA TYR A 198 -10.04 -5.30 -16.23
C TYR A 198 -11.08 -5.74 -17.28
N LYS A 199 -10.85 -5.44 -18.56
CA LYS A 199 -11.72 -5.92 -19.65
C LYS A 199 -11.80 -7.45 -19.68
N LYS A 200 -10.66 -8.14 -19.59
CA LYS A 200 -10.62 -9.62 -19.52
C LYS A 200 -11.31 -10.17 -18.28
N MET A 201 -11.09 -9.56 -17.12
CA MET A 201 -11.69 -10.02 -15.86
C MET A 201 -13.22 -9.94 -15.88
N LEU A 202 -13.79 -8.85 -16.41
CA LEU A 202 -15.24 -8.69 -16.50
C LEU A 202 -15.84 -9.67 -17.52
N LEU A 203 -15.21 -9.85 -18.67
CA LEU A 203 -15.65 -10.85 -19.65
C LEU A 203 -15.68 -12.27 -19.05
N PHE A 204 -14.69 -12.61 -18.21
CA PHE A 204 -14.66 -13.92 -17.56
C PHE A 204 -15.77 -14.12 -16.51
N LYS A 205 -16.24 -13.05 -15.85
CA LYS A 205 -17.32 -13.13 -14.84
C LYS A 205 -18.73 -13.13 -15.40
N PHE A 206 -18.94 -12.67 -16.63
CA PHE A 206 -20.26 -12.61 -17.26
C PHE A 206 -20.53 -13.78 -18.23
N TYR A 207 -19.50 -14.51 -18.66
CA TYR A 207 -19.62 -15.56 -19.68
C TYR A 207 -19.07 -16.93 -19.26
N GLY A 208 -18.67 -17.12 -18.00
CA GLY A 208 -18.20 -18.40 -17.43
C GLY A 208 -18.97 -18.74 -16.17
#